data_AF-A0A3C1C3E7-F1
#
_entry.id   AF-A0A3C1C3E7-F1
#
_cell.length_a   1.000
_cell.length_b   1.000
_cell.length_c   1.000
_cell.angle_alpha   90.00
_cell.angle_beta   90.00
_cell.angle_gamma   90.00
#
_symmetry.space_group_name_H-M   'P 1'
#
loop_
_entity.id
_entity.type
_entity.pdbx_description
1 polymer ?
#
loop_
_entity_poly.entity_id
_entity_poly.type
_entity_poly.pdbx_seq_one_letter_code
_entity_poly.pdbx_strand_id
1 'polypeptide(L)'
;MIARAFSRILWAIALGGALFLSARMVLSGAWVLGAAMGAAAAFVAWVYTSSRARASRYLLPGLATFAVFVLMPLLYTVYIAFTNFSGEHLLSQDRVRAWFAQDEYAPDDTRYAFRLHPAAQPGQYQIVVPMGEGDMGKKLLISRPFTTNEAAAGKPVLLGLNIVAPQASPLGIREVIAARPWLNRARFTPPGAAVPLRLVGLRALGTRLPLWNENGDSLVHALTGQILVPDPKRGNYVDKKTGEPVGPGWRVWIGTENFRQIFTDPALRAPFLKIFGWNVVFAFLSVAITFAIGVLLASLLQWKALRGRAIYRTLLILPYAIPAFIPILVFRGLFNEGYGEINVVLSQLFGIAPKWFTDPWLARAMILIVNAWLGYPYMMIISSGMLQAVPDELYEATAMDGAGPWTNFTKVTLPQIFPPLFPLLIASFAFNFNNFSLIYLLTGGKPDIVGSATVAGTTDLLVSYTFRMAFKDSSARFGFASAVATLLFIVVAILAWQQLRFSRRQPAPAAKGGSRG
;
A
#
# COMPACT_ATOMS: atom_id res chain seq x y z
N MET A 1 35.57 8.38 -33.32
CA MET A 1 36.30 7.49 -32.38
C MET A 1 36.04 7.86 -30.91
N ILE A 2 36.12 9.15 -30.55
CA ILE A 2 35.94 9.70 -29.20
C ILE A 2 34.57 9.35 -28.58
N ALA A 3 33.46 9.50 -29.32
CA ALA A 3 32.12 9.18 -28.81
C ALA A 3 31.91 7.70 -28.42
N ARG A 4 32.57 6.75 -29.12
CA ARG A 4 32.51 5.32 -28.79
C ARG A 4 33.37 4.99 -27.56
N ALA A 5 34.51 5.66 -27.39
CA ALA A 5 35.35 5.51 -26.20
C ALA A 5 34.65 6.06 -24.96
N PHE A 6 34.04 7.25 -25.06
CA PHE A 6 33.27 7.87 -23.98
C PHE A 6 32.08 7.01 -23.53
N SER A 7 31.32 6.46 -24.47
CA SER A 7 30.21 5.54 -24.17
C SER A 7 30.67 4.27 -23.44
N ARG A 8 31.80 3.69 -23.83
CA ARG A 8 32.36 2.50 -23.15
C ARG A 8 32.81 2.81 -21.72
N ILE A 9 33.41 3.98 -21.49
CA ILE A 9 33.81 4.44 -20.16
C ILE A 9 32.59 4.64 -19.26
N LEU A 10 31.54 5.31 -19.76
CA LEU A 10 30.27 5.47 -19.04
C LEU A 10 29.64 4.13 -18.63
N TRP A 11 29.60 3.16 -19.54
CA TRP A 11 29.09 1.82 -19.24
C TRP A 11 29.97 1.07 -18.23
N ALA A 12 31.29 1.19 -18.32
CA ALA A 12 32.21 0.59 -17.35
C ALA A 12 32.02 1.19 -15.95
N ILE A 13 31.82 2.51 -15.84
CA ILE A 13 31.52 3.19 -14.57
C ILE A 13 30.18 2.73 -14.01
N ALA A 14 29.13 2.68 -14.85
CA ALA A 14 27.80 2.24 -14.43
C ALA A 14 27.79 0.78 -13.95
N LEU A 15 28.46 -0.11 -14.68
CA LEU A 15 28.61 -1.52 -14.29
C LEU A 15 29.46 -1.70 -13.04
N GLY A 16 30.58 -0.98 -12.94
CA GLY A 16 31.42 -0.96 -11.75
C GLY A 16 30.63 -0.49 -10.51
N GLY A 17 29.83 0.57 -10.65
CA GLY A 17 28.93 1.04 -9.60
C GLY A 17 27.88 0.01 -9.20
N ALA A 18 27.24 -0.65 -10.17
CA ALA A 18 26.24 -1.68 -9.90
C ALA A 18 26.83 -2.92 -9.19
N LEU A 19 28.01 -3.37 -9.61
CA LEU A 19 28.73 -4.47 -8.97
C LEU A 19 29.24 -4.11 -7.58
N PHE A 20 29.72 -2.88 -7.39
CA PHE A 20 30.12 -2.37 -6.06
C PHE A 20 28.93 -2.35 -5.10
N LEU A 21 27.78 -1.82 -5.54
CA LEU A 21 26.56 -1.82 -4.74
C LEU A 21 26.09 -3.25 -4.43
N SER A 22 26.20 -4.16 -5.41
CA SER A 22 25.86 -5.58 -5.25
C SER A 22 26.71 -6.22 -4.16
N ALA A 23 28.03 -6.01 -4.19
CA ALA A 23 28.94 -6.50 -3.17
C ALA A 23 28.63 -5.89 -1.79
N ARG A 24 28.35 -4.59 -1.71
CA ARG A 24 27.95 -3.93 -0.44
C ARG A 24 26.67 -4.51 0.14
N MET A 25 25.69 -4.85 -0.69
CA MET A 25 24.44 -5.49 -0.25
C MET A 25 24.66 -6.91 0.28
N VAL A 26 25.51 -7.71 -0.37
CA VAL A 26 25.87 -9.05 0.14
C VAL A 26 26.59 -8.92 1.49
N LEU A 27 27.54 -8.01 1.59
CA LEU A 27 28.30 -7.76 2.83
C LEU A 27 27.43 -7.24 3.98
N SER A 28 26.33 -6.54 3.69
CA SER A 28 25.37 -6.09 4.69
C SER A 28 24.34 -7.17 5.09
N GLY A 29 24.50 -8.41 4.63
CA GLY A 29 23.60 -9.53 4.91
C GLY A 29 22.39 -9.65 3.97
N ALA A 30 22.25 -8.76 3.00
CA ALA A 30 21.15 -8.78 2.00
C ALA A 30 21.55 -9.59 0.75
N TRP A 31 21.94 -10.85 0.96
CA TRP A 31 22.53 -11.72 -0.07
C TRP A 31 21.62 -11.92 -1.31
N VAL A 32 20.30 -12.07 -1.11
CA VAL A 32 19.33 -12.23 -2.22
C VAL A 32 19.29 -10.98 -3.10
N LEU A 33 19.19 -9.79 -2.49
CA LEU A 33 19.12 -8.52 -3.21
C LEU A 33 20.44 -8.23 -3.92
N GLY A 34 21.57 -8.48 -3.26
CA GLY A 34 22.89 -8.38 -3.87
C GLY A 34 23.02 -9.28 -5.09
N ALA A 35 22.73 -10.58 -4.94
CA ALA A 35 22.80 -11.54 -6.05
C ALA A 35 21.90 -11.17 -7.23
N ALA A 36 20.66 -10.74 -6.95
CA ALA A 36 19.72 -10.29 -7.98
C ALA A 36 20.24 -9.05 -8.73
N MET A 37 20.81 -8.08 -8.01
CA MET A 37 21.37 -6.87 -8.62
C MET A 37 22.63 -7.17 -9.44
N GLY A 38 23.51 -8.05 -8.96
CA GLY A 38 24.66 -8.52 -9.71
C GLY A 38 24.26 -9.24 -11.01
N ALA A 39 23.27 -10.13 -10.94
CA ALA A 39 22.73 -10.82 -12.11
C ALA A 39 22.10 -9.84 -13.11
N ALA A 40 21.34 -8.85 -12.64
CA ALA A 40 20.77 -7.81 -13.47
C ALA A 40 21.87 -6.97 -14.16
N ALA A 41 22.91 -6.58 -13.42
CA ALA A 41 24.04 -5.84 -13.96
C ALA A 41 24.78 -6.66 -15.05
N ALA A 42 25.04 -7.95 -14.80
CA ALA A 42 25.65 -8.85 -15.79
C ALA A 42 24.79 -9.00 -17.04
N PHE A 43 23.46 -9.11 -16.88
CA PHE A 43 22.53 -9.19 -18.01
C PHE A 43 22.54 -7.90 -18.84
N VAL A 44 22.52 -6.73 -18.18
CA VAL A 44 22.62 -5.43 -18.86
C VAL A 44 23.96 -5.33 -19.61
N ALA A 45 25.08 -5.70 -18.99
CA ALA A 45 26.38 -5.73 -19.64
C ALA A 45 26.35 -6.59 -20.90
N TRP A 46 25.80 -7.80 -20.81
CA TRP A 46 25.70 -8.72 -21.93
C TRP A 46 24.84 -8.14 -23.07
N VAL A 47 23.69 -7.52 -22.78
CA VAL A 47 22.82 -6.92 -23.80
C VAL A 47 23.51 -5.78 -24.57
N TYR A 48 24.25 -4.91 -23.86
CA TYR A 48 24.91 -3.76 -24.48
C TYR A 48 26.24 -4.09 -25.16
N THR A 49 26.92 -5.17 -24.74
CA THR A 49 28.19 -5.61 -25.35
C THR A 49 28.00 -6.63 -26.47
N SER A 50 26.99 -7.51 -26.37
CA SER A 50 26.74 -8.57 -27.34
C SER A 50 26.22 -8.02 -28.67
N SER A 51 26.80 -8.50 -29.78
CA SER A 51 26.34 -8.18 -31.15
C SER A 51 25.01 -8.85 -31.50
N ARG A 52 24.67 -9.96 -30.82
CA ARG A 52 23.43 -10.74 -30.99
C ARG A 52 22.21 -10.07 -30.35
N ALA A 53 22.41 -9.22 -29.33
CA ALA A 53 21.34 -8.61 -28.55
C ALA A 53 20.97 -7.17 -28.99
N ARG A 54 21.28 -6.78 -30.24
CA ARG A 54 21.08 -5.40 -30.72
C ARG A 54 19.62 -4.92 -30.60
N ALA A 55 18.64 -5.76 -30.95
CA ALA A 55 17.23 -5.42 -30.81
C ALA A 55 16.84 -5.23 -29.32
N SER A 56 17.36 -6.07 -28.43
CA SER A 56 17.07 -6.04 -27.00
C SER A 56 17.52 -4.74 -26.33
N ARG A 57 18.52 -4.02 -26.86
CA ARG A 57 18.99 -2.73 -26.32
C ARG A 57 17.90 -1.66 -26.28
N TYR A 58 16.96 -1.70 -27.23
CA TYR A 58 15.84 -0.76 -27.29
C TYR A 58 14.71 -1.15 -26.35
N LEU A 59 14.52 -2.45 -26.10
CA LEU A 59 13.47 -2.97 -25.23
C LEU A 59 13.88 -2.98 -23.75
N LEU A 60 15.18 -3.12 -23.47
CA LEU A 60 15.69 -3.35 -22.12
C LEU A 60 15.27 -2.28 -21.12
N PRO A 61 15.38 -0.95 -21.39
CA PRO A 61 14.96 0.06 -20.42
C PRO A 61 13.47 -0.04 -20.08
N GLY A 62 12.62 -0.30 -21.08
CA GLY A 62 11.19 -0.49 -20.89
C GLY A 62 10.88 -1.76 -20.09
N LEU A 63 11.51 -2.89 -20.43
CA LEU A 63 11.34 -4.16 -19.72
C LEU A 63 11.87 -4.10 -18.28
N ALA A 64 12.99 -3.40 -18.04
CA ALA A 64 13.52 -3.18 -16.69
C ALA A 64 12.57 -2.33 -15.85
N THR A 65 12.03 -1.26 -16.43
CA THR A 65 11.04 -0.39 -15.76
C THR A 65 9.78 -1.18 -15.44
N PHE A 66 9.28 -1.97 -16.38
CA PHE A 66 8.16 -2.88 -16.17
C PHE A 66 8.45 -3.92 -15.07
N ALA A 67 9.63 -4.53 -15.07
CA ALA A 67 10.01 -5.53 -14.07
C ALA A 67 10.04 -4.93 -12.65
N VAL A 68 10.62 -3.74 -12.48
CA VAL A 68 10.75 -3.09 -11.16
C VAL A 68 9.44 -2.50 -10.67
N PHE A 69 8.68 -1.81 -11.53
CA PHE A 69 7.52 -1.04 -11.09
C PHE A 69 6.17 -1.75 -11.27
N VAL A 70 6.13 -2.82 -12.05
CA VAL A 70 4.89 -3.59 -12.27
C VAL A 70 5.06 -5.03 -11.76
N LEU A 71 6.07 -5.75 -12.24
CA LEU A 71 6.21 -7.17 -11.93
C LEU A 71 6.64 -7.41 -10.48
N MET A 72 7.57 -6.63 -9.93
CA MET A 72 8.05 -6.82 -8.56
C MET A 72 6.96 -6.54 -7.50
N PRO A 73 6.20 -5.43 -7.54
CA PRO A 73 5.08 -5.24 -6.63
C PRO A 73 4.03 -6.34 -6.76
N LEU A 74 3.72 -6.77 -7.99
CA LEU A 74 2.78 -7.85 -8.24
C LEU A 74 3.24 -9.16 -7.58
N LEU A 75 4.48 -9.59 -7.83
CA LEU A 75 5.05 -10.80 -7.23
C LEU A 75 5.14 -10.70 -5.71
N TYR A 76 5.43 -9.51 -5.18
CA TYR A 76 5.46 -9.28 -3.73
C TYR A 76 4.06 -9.36 -3.11
N THR A 77 3.02 -8.85 -3.78
CA THR A 77 1.63 -9.06 -3.37
C THR A 77 1.27 -10.54 -3.39
N VAL A 78 1.65 -11.27 -4.45
CA VAL A 78 1.44 -12.73 -4.50
C VAL A 78 2.17 -13.43 -3.35
N TYR A 79 3.40 -13.05 -3.03
CA TYR A 79 4.14 -13.60 -1.89
C TYR A 79 3.42 -13.33 -0.56
N ILE A 80 2.98 -12.09 -0.31
CA ILE A 80 2.25 -11.72 0.91
C ILE A 80 0.98 -12.56 1.07
N ALA A 81 0.32 -12.94 -0.03
CA ALA A 81 -0.89 -13.76 0.00
C ALA A 81 -0.71 -15.11 0.72
N PHE A 82 0.51 -15.64 0.81
CA PHE A 82 0.83 -16.90 1.48
C PHE A 82 1.39 -16.71 2.90
N THR A 83 1.30 -15.50 3.46
CA THR A 83 1.78 -15.15 4.80
C THR A 83 0.65 -14.73 5.73
N ASN A 84 0.89 -14.77 7.05
CA ASN A 84 -0.02 -14.24 8.07
C ASN A 84 0.06 -12.70 8.23
N PHE A 85 0.64 -11.98 7.26
CA PHE A 85 0.91 -10.54 7.40
C PHE A 85 -0.36 -9.76 7.76
N SER A 86 -0.38 -9.16 8.95
CA SER A 86 -1.53 -8.41 9.47
C SER A 86 -1.05 -7.31 10.42
N GLY A 87 -2.00 -6.52 10.97
CA GLY A 87 -1.69 -5.55 12.03
C GLY A 87 -1.05 -6.19 13.27
N GLU A 88 -1.34 -7.46 13.55
CA GLU A 88 -0.75 -8.22 14.66
C GLU A 88 0.65 -8.78 14.31
N HIS A 89 0.92 -9.05 13.03
CA HIS A 89 2.14 -9.72 12.56
C HIS A 89 2.98 -8.79 11.68
N LEU A 90 3.38 -7.64 12.21
CA LEU A 90 4.16 -6.64 11.47
C LEU A 90 5.66 -6.90 11.51
N LEU A 91 6.14 -7.49 12.60
CA LEU A 91 7.55 -7.53 12.96
C LEU A 91 8.24 -8.81 12.47
N SER A 92 9.57 -8.84 12.53
CA SER A 92 10.34 -10.09 12.52
C SER A 92 10.41 -10.65 13.94
N GLN A 93 10.67 -11.95 14.08
CA GLN A 93 10.78 -12.60 15.38
C GLN A 93 11.81 -11.91 16.29
N ASP A 94 12.97 -11.52 15.74
CA ASP A 94 14.00 -10.79 16.48
C ASP A 94 13.51 -9.44 17.00
N ARG A 95 12.66 -8.74 16.24
CA ARG A 95 12.07 -7.47 16.66
C ARG A 95 11.00 -7.66 17.72
N VAL A 96 10.25 -8.76 17.68
CA VAL A 96 9.30 -9.13 18.75
C VAL A 96 10.08 -9.45 20.03
N ARG A 97 11.17 -10.22 19.95
CA ARG A 97 12.05 -10.49 21.08
C ARG A 97 12.61 -9.20 21.68
N ALA A 98 13.09 -8.29 20.84
CA ALA A 98 13.56 -6.97 21.25
C ALA A 98 12.45 -6.06 21.82
N TRP A 99 11.18 -6.32 21.50
CA TRP A 99 10.03 -5.62 22.08
C TRP A 99 9.81 -6.06 23.54
N PHE A 100 9.78 -7.37 23.79
CA PHE A 100 9.68 -7.90 25.16
C PHE A 100 10.89 -7.53 26.03
N ALA A 101 12.09 -7.43 25.45
CA ALA A 101 13.29 -7.00 26.16
C ALA A 101 13.24 -5.53 26.65
N GLN A 102 12.30 -4.72 26.14
CA GLN A 102 12.10 -3.34 26.60
C GLN A 102 11.19 -3.24 27.82
N ASP A 103 10.40 -4.26 28.11
CA ASP A 103 9.56 -4.29 29.29
C ASP A 103 10.45 -4.45 30.52
N GLU A 104 10.39 -3.47 31.41
CA GLU A 104 11.14 -3.43 32.66
C GLU A 104 10.18 -3.22 33.82
N TYR A 105 10.48 -3.79 34.98
CA TYR A 105 9.78 -3.50 36.23
C TYR A 105 10.74 -2.91 37.27
N ALA A 106 10.15 -2.18 38.23
CA ALA A 106 10.84 -1.72 39.42
C ALA A 106 10.50 -2.67 40.58
N PRO A 107 11.47 -3.38 41.17
CA PRO A 107 11.22 -4.25 42.33
C PRO A 107 10.65 -3.47 43.52
N ASP A 108 11.16 -2.25 43.71
CA ASP A 108 10.69 -1.29 44.70
C ASP A 108 10.37 0.04 43.97
N ASP A 109 9.25 0.71 44.28
CA ASP A 109 8.92 2.05 43.72
C ASP A 109 9.73 3.19 44.36
N THR A 110 10.88 2.86 44.95
CA THR A 110 11.74 3.83 45.62
C THR A 110 12.43 4.69 44.57
N ARG A 111 12.11 5.99 44.58
CA ARG A 111 12.67 6.98 43.66
C ARG A 111 13.62 7.89 44.40
N TYR A 112 14.87 7.84 44.00
CA TYR A 112 15.93 8.65 44.55
C TYR A 112 16.02 9.95 43.76
N ALA A 113 15.68 11.07 44.40
CA ALA A 113 15.91 12.38 43.81
C ALA A 113 17.41 12.55 43.52
N PHE A 114 17.78 13.11 42.37
CA PHE A 114 19.18 13.38 42.07
C PHE A 114 19.41 14.82 41.61
N ARG A 115 20.63 15.30 41.84
CA ARG A 115 21.15 16.54 41.27
C ARG A 115 22.44 16.21 40.53
N LEU A 116 22.58 16.75 39.32
CA LEU A 116 23.77 16.60 38.50
C LEU A 116 24.64 17.84 38.68
N HIS A 117 25.90 17.66 39.05
CA HIS A 117 26.86 18.73 39.28
C HIS A 117 28.04 18.57 38.31
N PRO A 118 28.64 19.68 37.82
CA PRO A 118 29.94 19.61 37.16
C PRO A 118 31.02 19.25 38.20
N ALA A 119 31.97 18.41 37.81
CA ALA A 119 33.14 18.09 38.64
C ALA A 119 34.25 19.13 38.44
N ALA A 120 35.33 19.03 39.23
CA ALA A 120 36.45 19.97 39.17
C ALA A 120 37.18 19.97 37.81
N GLN A 121 37.17 18.86 37.08
CA GLN A 121 37.74 18.78 35.72
C GLN A 121 36.66 19.06 34.66
N PRO A 122 36.96 19.89 33.64
CA PRO A 122 36.03 20.13 32.54
C PRO A 122 35.57 18.83 31.86
N GLY A 123 34.27 18.71 31.61
CA GLY A 123 33.68 17.53 30.95
C GLY A 123 33.45 16.32 31.86
N GLN A 124 33.73 16.43 33.16
CA GLN A 124 33.35 15.44 34.17
C GLN A 124 32.15 15.92 35.00
N TYR A 125 31.36 14.96 35.45
CA TYR A 125 30.15 15.20 36.23
C TYR A 125 30.14 14.34 37.49
N GLN A 126 29.34 14.79 38.47
CA GLN A 126 29.03 14.06 39.68
C GLN A 126 27.52 14.05 39.89
N ILE A 127 26.99 12.91 40.33
CA ILE A 127 25.60 12.80 40.77
C ILE A 127 25.56 12.84 42.29
N VAL A 128 24.62 13.63 42.80
CA VAL A 128 24.31 13.74 44.22
C VAL A 128 22.88 13.26 44.43
N VAL A 129 22.72 12.24 45.26
CA VAL A 129 21.42 11.69 45.68
C VAL A 129 21.24 11.97 47.17
N PRO A 130 20.29 12.83 47.58
CA PRO A 130 20.02 13.10 48.98
C PRO A 130 19.30 11.91 49.64
N MET A 131 19.82 11.43 50.77
CA MET A 131 19.29 10.29 51.53
C MET A 131 18.84 10.74 52.94
N GLY A 132 17.82 11.61 53.01
CA GLY A 132 17.22 12.04 54.29
C GLY A 132 18.17 12.75 55.28
N GLU A 133 17.64 13.13 56.45
CA GLU A 133 18.42 13.64 57.59
C GLU A 133 18.69 12.49 58.58
N GLY A 134 19.94 12.36 59.04
CA GLY A 134 20.31 11.48 60.15
C GLY A 134 21.01 12.26 61.26
N ASP A 135 21.39 11.57 62.35
CA ASP A 135 21.91 12.17 63.60
C ASP A 135 23.17 13.05 63.43
N MET A 136 23.89 12.95 62.31
CA MET A 136 25.09 13.76 61.98
C MET A 136 24.89 14.67 60.75
N GLY A 137 23.63 14.96 60.37
CA GLY A 137 23.28 15.82 59.23
C GLY A 137 22.72 15.08 58.01
N LYS A 138 22.61 15.79 56.89
CA LYS A 138 22.04 15.25 55.62
C LYS A 138 22.99 14.22 55.03
N LYS A 139 22.57 12.96 54.97
CA LYS A 139 23.35 11.89 54.30
C LYS A 139 23.20 12.07 52.79
N LEU A 140 24.32 12.12 52.07
CA LEU A 140 24.35 12.25 50.62
C LEU A 140 25.05 11.03 50.01
N LEU A 141 24.48 10.47 48.96
CA LEU A 141 25.18 9.56 48.08
C LEU A 141 25.78 10.36 46.93
N ILE A 142 27.10 10.42 46.87
CA ILE A 142 27.82 11.19 45.85
C ILE A 142 28.62 10.23 44.98
N SER A 143 28.48 10.36 43.66
CA SER A 143 29.26 9.57 42.73
C SER A 143 30.71 10.04 42.71
N ARG A 144 31.65 9.13 42.38
CA ARG A 144 32.95 9.58 41.86
C ARG A 144 32.75 10.45 40.61
N PRO A 145 33.66 11.39 40.29
CA PRO A 145 33.65 12.05 38.99
C PRO A 145 33.65 11.02 37.85
N PHE A 146 32.80 11.24 36.86
CA PHE A 146 32.70 10.38 35.68
C PHE A 146 32.57 11.22 34.40
N THR A 147 32.97 10.65 33.27
CA THR A 147 32.86 11.31 31.96
C THR A 147 31.57 10.91 31.23
N THR A 148 31.13 11.73 30.27
CA THR A 148 29.97 11.40 29.42
C THR A 148 30.18 10.10 28.64
N ASN A 149 31.39 9.83 28.17
CA ASN A 149 31.75 8.61 27.45
C ASN A 149 31.65 7.37 28.34
N GLU A 150 32.09 7.47 29.59
CA GLU A 150 31.98 6.40 30.58
C GLU A 150 30.52 6.07 30.90
N ALA A 151 29.69 7.10 31.11
CA ALA A 151 28.26 6.94 31.34
C ALA A 151 27.53 6.39 30.11
N ALA A 152 27.87 6.87 28.90
CA ALA A 152 27.29 6.42 27.64
C ALA A 152 27.64 4.97 27.30
N ALA A 153 28.80 4.50 27.76
CA ALA A 153 29.23 3.10 27.66
C ALA A 153 28.56 2.18 28.70
N GLY A 154 27.76 2.71 29.62
CA GLY A 154 27.04 1.94 30.63
C GLY A 154 27.95 1.33 31.70
N LYS A 155 29.17 1.84 31.87
CA LYS A 155 30.08 1.39 32.93
C LYS A 155 29.49 1.74 34.31
N PRO A 156 29.64 0.88 35.33
CA PRO A 156 29.12 1.14 36.67
C PRO A 156 29.85 2.34 37.30
N VAL A 157 29.07 3.35 37.67
CA VAL A 157 29.51 4.52 38.42
C VAL A 157 29.16 4.30 39.90
N LEU A 158 30.18 4.15 40.73
CA LEU A 158 30.01 3.89 42.16
C LEU A 158 29.59 5.17 42.90
N LEU A 159 28.58 5.04 43.75
CA LEU A 159 28.15 6.07 44.71
C LEU A 159 28.80 5.78 46.06
N GLY A 160 29.31 6.82 46.73
CA GLY A 160 29.83 6.75 48.10
C GLY A 160 28.96 7.55 49.06
N LEU A 161 28.90 7.11 50.31
CA LEU A 161 28.28 7.88 51.40
C LEU A 161 29.17 9.08 51.74
N ASN A 162 28.57 10.27 51.75
CA ASN A 162 29.23 11.52 52.08
C ASN A 162 28.28 12.43 52.88
N ILE A 163 28.85 13.38 53.61
CA ILE A 163 28.13 14.35 54.46
C ILE A 163 28.30 15.77 53.88
N VAL A 164 29.31 15.99 53.02
CA VAL A 164 29.61 17.29 52.40
C VAL A 164 29.10 17.32 50.96
N ALA A 165 28.29 18.31 50.62
CA ALA A 165 27.81 18.52 49.26
C ALA A 165 28.91 19.09 48.34
N PRO A 166 28.87 18.84 47.01
CA PRO A 166 29.82 19.45 46.09
C PRO A 166 29.70 20.98 46.10
N GLN A 167 30.85 21.67 45.97
CA GLN A 167 30.89 23.14 45.96
C GLN A 167 30.25 23.77 44.71
N ALA A 168 30.25 23.06 43.58
CA ALA A 168 29.66 23.55 42.35
C ALA A 168 28.12 23.54 42.39
N SER A 169 27.48 24.57 41.83
CA SER A 169 26.03 24.62 41.71
C SER A 169 25.49 23.48 40.81
N PRO A 170 24.30 22.92 41.13
CA PRO A 170 23.68 21.89 40.30
C PRO A 170 23.30 22.44 38.94
N LEU A 171 23.40 21.61 37.91
CA LEU A 171 22.99 21.94 36.55
C LEU A 171 21.48 22.22 36.47
N GLY A 172 21.12 23.14 35.59
CA GLY A 172 19.73 23.48 35.32
C GLY A 172 18.99 22.39 34.56
N ILE A 173 17.64 22.42 34.57
CA ILE A 173 16.84 21.38 33.91
C ILE A 173 17.10 21.29 32.39
N ARG A 174 17.41 22.41 31.72
CA ARG A 174 17.76 22.44 30.29
C ARG A 174 19.03 21.63 30.01
N GLU A 175 20.02 21.75 30.87
CA GLU A 175 21.29 21.04 30.76
C GLU A 175 21.12 19.55 31.09
N VAL A 176 20.28 19.20 32.07
CA VAL A 176 19.92 17.80 32.36
C VAL A 176 19.17 17.16 31.19
N ILE A 177 18.29 17.89 30.51
CA ILE A 177 17.63 17.42 29.28
C ILE A 177 18.66 17.19 28.17
N ALA A 178 19.62 18.11 27.98
CA ALA A 178 20.71 17.94 27.03
C ALA A 178 21.60 16.72 27.36
N ALA A 179 21.77 16.40 28.64
CA ALA A 179 22.50 15.24 29.14
C ALA A 179 21.77 13.89 29.01
N ARG A 180 20.46 13.91 28.71
CA ARG A 180 19.59 12.71 28.72
C ARG A 180 20.11 11.53 27.86
N PRO A 181 20.68 11.71 26.65
CA PRO A 181 21.09 10.58 25.82
C PRO A 181 22.13 9.66 26.47
N TRP A 182 23.11 10.23 27.17
CA TRP A 182 24.12 9.44 27.90
C TRP A 182 23.65 9.09 29.32
N LEU A 183 22.85 9.95 29.96
CA LEU A 183 22.35 9.70 31.32
C LEU A 183 21.37 8.51 31.39
N ASN A 184 20.57 8.29 30.35
CA ASN A 184 19.71 7.08 30.24
C ASN A 184 20.52 5.77 30.21
N ARG A 185 21.77 5.83 29.75
CA ARG A 185 22.67 4.66 29.65
C ARG A 185 23.54 4.48 30.89
N ALA A 186 23.67 5.51 31.71
CA ALA A 186 24.43 5.45 32.95
C ALA A 186 23.88 4.39 33.93
N ARG A 187 24.75 3.86 34.77
CA ARG A 187 24.45 2.86 35.81
C ARG A 187 25.07 3.32 37.12
N PHE A 188 24.27 3.75 38.09
CA PHE A 188 24.76 4.26 39.38
C PHE A 188 24.60 3.21 40.46
N THR A 189 25.67 2.74 41.07
CA THR A 189 25.61 1.62 42.03
C THR A 189 25.83 2.14 43.45
N PRO A 190 24.79 2.13 44.33
CA PRO A 190 24.94 2.42 45.75
C PRO A 190 25.85 1.43 46.48
N PRO A 191 26.47 1.83 47.62
CA PRO A 191 27.20 0.90 48.46
C PRO A 191 26.33 -0.28 48.91
N GLY A 192 26.80 -1.51 48.70
CA GLY A 192 26.10 -2.73 49.10
C GLY A 192 24.90 -3.13 48.22
N ALA A 193 24.57 -2.37 47.18
CA ALA A 193 23.48 -2.69 46.26
C ALA A 193 23.97 -3.58 45.10
N ALA A 194 23.27 -4.67 44.84
CA ALA A 194 23.56 -5.57 43.70
C ALA A 194 23.03 -5.02 42.37
N VAL A 195 22.00 -4.17 42.40
CA VAL A 195 21.36 -3.61 41.19
C VAL A 195 21.65 -2.11 41.08
N PRO A 196 22.15 -1.63 39.93
CA PRO A 196 22.40 -0.21 39.73
C PRO A 196 21.10 0.58 39.54
N LEU A 197 21.07 1.78 40.10
CA LEU A 197 20.08 2.81 39.84
C LEU A 197 20.26 3.38 38.42
N ARG A 198 19.13 3.58 37.74
CA ARG A 198 19.02 4.10 36.37
C ARG A 198 18.10 5.31 36.36
N LEU A 199 18.17 6.10 35.30
CA LEU A 199 17.27 7.25 35.12
C LEU A 199 15.83 6.76 34.92
N VAL A 200 14.93 7.08 35.85
CA VAL A 200 13.48 6.78 35.75
C VAL A 200 12.64 8.02 35.46
N GLY A 201 13.20 9.20 35.71
CA GLY A 201 12.63 10.50 35.34
C GLY A 201 13.72 11.58 35.34
N LEU A 202 13.40 12.78 34.85
CA LEU A 202 14.39 13.87 34.70
C LEU A 202 15.04 14.33 36.02
N ARG A 203 14.48 13.95 37.17
CA ARG A 203 15.00 14.27 38.51
C ARG A 203 15.08 13.06 39.45
N ALA A 204 14.83 11.86 38.92
CA ALA A 204 14.74 10.65 39.74
C ALA A 204 15.56 9.51 39.14
N LEU A 205 16.31 8.84 40.02
CA LEU A 205 16.94 7.56 39.77
C LEU A 205 16.12 6.47 40.47
N GLY A 206 16.11 5.28 39.89
CA GLY A 206 15.39 4.12 40.43
C GLY A 206 15.89 2.83 39.80
N THR A 207 15.45 1.72 40.36
CA THR A 207 15.82 0.40 39.88
C THR A 207 14.91 -0.03 38.73
N ARG A 208 15.49 -0.54 37.64
CA ARG A 208 14.74 -1.16 36.54
C ARG A 208 15.40 -2.45 36.11
N LEU A 209 14.67 -3.54 36.23
CA LEU A 209 15.07 -4.89 35.82
C LEU A 209 14.18 -5.37 34.66
N PRO A 210 14.70 -6.22 33.77
CA PRO A 210 13.90 -6.81 32.70
C PRO A 210 12.70 -7.57 33.28
N LEU A 211 11.51 -7.33 32.72
CA LEU A 211 10.31 -8.09 33.07
C LEU A 211 10.33 -9.50 32.49
N TRP A 212 10.95 -9.65 31.32
CA TRP A 212 11.09 -10.91 30.62
C TRP A 212 12.55 -11.33 30.54
N ASN A 213 12.85 -12.50 31.10
CA ASN A 213 14.16 -13.12 31.02
C ASN A 213 14.18 -14.14 29.88
N GLU A 214 15.24 -14.12 29.08
CA GLU A 214 15.41 -15.05 27.97
C GLU A 214 15.87 -16.41 28.49
N ASN A 215 15.21 -17.49 28.04
CA ASN A 215 15.62 -18.87 28.29
C ASN A 215 15.59 -19.64 26.96
N GLY A 216 16.71 -19.57 26.22
CA GLY A 216 16.79 -20.04 24.84
C GLY A 216 15.91 -19.19 23.91
N ASP A 217 14.90 -19.83 23.31
CA ASP A 217 13.89 -19.16 22.49
C ASP A 217 12.60 -18.84 23.26
N SER A 218 12.50 -19.23 24.53
CA SER A 218 11.34 -18.92 25.40
C SER A 218 11.61 -17.68 26.26
N LEU A 219 10.54 -17.04 26.70
CA LEU A 219 10.60 -15.89 27.61
C LEU A 219 9.96 -16.26 28.95
N VAL A 220 10.61 -15.92 30.06
CA VAL A 220 10.12 -16.19 31.41
C VAL A 220 9.84 -14.87 32.11
N HIS A 221 8.60 -14.68 32.57
CA HIS A 221 8.18 -13.50 33.29
C HIS A 221 8.80 -13.50 34.69
N ALA A 222 9.51 -12.42 35.04
CA ALA A 222 10.31 -12.32 36.27
C ALA A 222 9.46 -12.38 37.55
N LEU A 223 8.24 -11.82 37.53
CA LEU A 223 7.35 -11.78 38.71
C LEU A 223 6.42 -13.00 38.85
N THR A 224 5.73 -13.38 37.77
CA THR A 224 4.70 -14.42 37.79
C THR A 224 5.24 -15.82 37.49
N GLY A 225 6.45 -15.93 36.95
CA GLY A 225 7.00 -17.19 36.43
C GLY A 225 6.28 -17.70 35.18
N GLN A 226 5.43 -16.89 34.54
CA GLN A 226 4.77 -17.23 33.27
C GLN A 226 5.83 -17.50 32.19
N ILE A 227 5.65 -18.58 31.42
CA ILE A 227 6.58 -18.95 30.36
C ILE A 227 5.88 -18.79 29.02
N LEU A 228 6.45 -17.96 28.16
CA LEU A 228 6.04 -17.81 26.78
C LEU A 228 6.95 -18.63 25.87
N VAL A 229 6.34 -19.45 25.01
CA VAL A 229 7.03 -20.32 24.05
C VAL A 229 6.71 -19.83 22.64
N PRO A 230 7.67 -19.80 21.71
CA PRO A 230 7.37 -19.38 20.34
C PRO A 230 6.56 -20.45 19.60
N ASP A 231 5.46 -20.03 18.97
CA ASP A 231 4.70 -20.83 18.01
C ASP A 231 5.04 -20.37 16.58
N PRO A 232 5.92 -21.09 15.85
CA PRO A 232 6.32 -20.72 14.50
C PRO A 232 5.21 -20.93 13.45
N LYS A 233 4.12 -21.64 13.77
CA LYS A 233 3.00 -21.83 12.84
C LYS A 233 2.05 -20.63 12.85
N ARG A 234 1.78 -20.09 14.05
CA ARG A 234 0.97 -18.86 14.21
C ARG A 234 1.78 -17.60 13.97
N GLY A 235 3.05 -17.62 14.38
CA GLY A 235 3.92 -16.45 14.39
C GLY A 235 3.77 -15.61 15.66
N ASN A 236 3.55 -16.22 16.82
CA ASN A 236 3.41 -15.50 18.09
C ASN A 236 4.12 -16.25 19.21
N TYR A 237 4.45 -15.52 20.28
CA TYR A 237 4.67 -16.16 21.56
C TYR A 237 3.32 -16.59 22.13
N VAL A 238 3.26 -17.81 22.67
CA VAL A 238 2.06 -18.34 23.34
C VAL A 238 2.38 -18.68 24.78
N ASP A 239 1.42 -18.47 25.67
CA ASP A 239 1.54 -18.93 27.05
C ASP A 239 1.58 -20.45 27.08
N LYS A 240 2.61 -21.03 27.72
CA LYS A 240 2.80 -22.47 27.81
C LYS A 240 1.63 -23.22 28.48
N LYS A 241 0.89 -22.56 29.38
CA LYS A 241 -0.25 -23.14 30.11
C LYS A 241 -1.56 -23.01 29.35
N THR A 242 -1.86 -21.84 28.77
CA THR A 242 -3.15 -21.58 28.13
C THR A 242 -3.14 -21.78 26.61
N GLY A 243 -1.98 -21.66 25.97
CA GLY A 243 -1.85 -21.66 24.51
C GLY A 243 -2.33 -20.37 23.83
N GLU A 244 -2.69 -19.35 24.61
CA GLU A 244 -3.14 -18.06 24.10
C GLU A 244 -1.95 -17.22 23.57
N PRO A 245 -2.11 -16.52 22.44
CA PRO A 245 -1.07 -15.65 21.90
C PRO A 245 -0.87 -14.41 22.79
N VAL A 246 0.39 -14.00 22.97
CA VAL A 246 0.78 -12.87 23.81
C VAL A 246 1.68 -11.91 23.03
N GLY A 247 1.36 -10.63 23.11
CA GLY A 247 2.14 -9.54 22.52
C GLY A 247 2.05 -9.49 20.98
N PRO A 248 2.92 -8.68 20.35
CA PRO A 248 2.97 -8.60 18.89
C PRO A 248 3.49 -9.92 18.30
N GLY A 249 2.92 -10.31 17.16
CA GLY A 249 3.38 -11.45 16.39
C GLY A 249 4.45 -11.07 15.34
N TRP A 250 5.01 -12.09 14.71
CA TRP A 250 5.92 -12.01 13.58
C TRP A 250 5.36 -12.69 12.34
N ARG A 251 5.90 -12.28 11.19
CA ARG A 251 5.49 -12.82 9.89
C ARG A 251 5.98 -14.25 9.70
N VAL A 252 5.08 -15.15 9.34
CA VAL A 252 5.37 -16.54 8.96
C VAL A 252 4.63 -16.92 7.68
N TRP A 253 5.16 -17.95 7.00
CA TRP A 253 4.50 -18.56 5.86
C TRP A 253 3.38 -19.47 6.33
N ILE A 254 2.16 -19.26 5.84
CA ILE A 254 0.96 -20.03 6.20
C ILE A 254 0.40 -20.85 5.03
N GLY A 255 1.13 -20.92 3.90
CA GLY A 255 0.68 -21.63 2.72
C GLY A 255 -0.61 -21.03 2.14
N THR A 256 -1.57 -21.86 1.78
CA THR A 256 -2.79 -21.44 1.07
C THR A 256 -3.93 -21.01 2.00
N GLU A 257 -3.68 -20.82 3.29
CA GLU A 257 -4.73 -20.61 4.30
C GLU A 257 -5.59 -19.37 4.00
N ASN A 258 -5.00 -18.25 3.59
CA ASN A 258 -5.75 -17.05 3.19
C ASN A 258 -6.71 -17.33 2.02
N PHE A 259 -6.30 -18.14 1.04
CA PHE A 259 -7.16 -18.51 -0.09
C PHE A 259 -8.28 -19.47 0.33
N ARG A 260 -7.98 -20.42 1.21
CA ARG A 260 -8.95 -21.38 1.74
C ARG A 260 -10.08 -20.64 2.47
N GLN A 261 -9.72 -19.70 3.35
CA GLN A 261 -10.69 -18.94 4.15
C GLN A 261 -11.74 -18.22 3.30
N ILE A 262 -11.39 -17.72 2.11
CA ILE A 262 -12.35 -17.07 1.18
C ILE A 262 -13.52 -18.01 0.84
N PHE A 263 -13.28 -19.31 0.74
CA PHE A 263 -14.26 -20.31 0.32
C PHE A 263 -14.80 -21.17 1.46
N THR A 264 -14.09 -21.25 2.59
CA THR A 264 -14.49 -22.09 3.74
C THR A 264 -15.12 -21.31 4.88
N ASP A 265 -14.71 -20.06 5.12
CA ASP A 265 -15.26 -19.24 6.20
C ASP A 265 -16.58 -18.59 5.75
N PRO A 266 -17.74 -18.95 6.32
CA PRO A 266 -19.02 -18.38 5.94
C PRO A 266 -19.08 -16.85 6.10
N ALA A 267 -18.36 -16.32 7.10
CA ALA A 267 -18.32 -14.90 7.43
C ALA A 267 -17.64 -14.06 6.32
N LEU A 268 -16.68 -14.66 5.60
CA LEU A 268 -15.94 -14.05 4.50
C LEU A 268 -16.57 -14.40 3.15
N ARG A 269 -17.01 -15.65 2.97
CA ARG A 269 -17.54 -16.17 1.71
C ARG A 269 -18.82 -15.45 1.29
N ALA A 270 -19.75 -15.21 2.22
CA ALA A 270 -21.03 -14.60 1.92
C ALA A 270 -20.91 -13.16 1.35
N PRO A 271 -20.18 -12.22 2.00
CA PRO A 271 -19.95 -10.90 1.42
C PRO A 271 -19.09 -10.98 0.15
N PHE A 272 -18.06 -11.84 0.11
CA PHE A 272 -17.21 -12.00 -1.06
C PHE A 272 -18.00 -12.36 -2.33
N LEU A 273 -18.90 -13.36 -2.26
CA LEU A 273 -19.71 -13.78 -3.42
C LEU A 273 -20.69 -12.70 -3.87
N LYS A 274 -21.33 -12.00 -2.93
CA LYS A 274 -22.23 -10.86 -3.24
C LYS A 274 -21.47 -9.74 -3.95
N ILE A 275 -20.30 -9.39 -3.45
CA ILE A 275 -19.42 -8.36 -4.01
C ILE A 275 -18.89 -8.79 -5.37
N PHE A 276 -18.45 -10.04 -5.53
CA PHE A 276 -17.98 -10.57 -6.81
C PHE A 276 -19.08 -10.51 -7.88
N GLY A 277 -20.31 -10.92 -7.54
CA GLY A 277 -21.45 -10.82 -8.44
C GLY A 277 -21.73 -9.39 -8.87
N TRP A 278 -21.76 -8.44 -7.93
CA TRP A 278 -21.88 -7.02 -8.25
C TRP A 278 -20.70 -6.50 -9.07
N ASN A 279 -19.46 -6.92 -8.79
CA ASN A 279 -18.27 -6.47 -9.51
C ASN A 279 -18.33 -6.84 -11.00
N VAL A 280 -18.75 -8.07 -11.32
CA VAL A 280 -18.95 -8.53 -12.71
C VAL A 280 -20.06 -7.72 -13.39
N VAL A 281 -21.20 -7.54 -12.73
CA VAL A 281 -22.35 -6.78 -13.27
C VAL A 281 -21.97 -5.31 -13.49
N PHE A 282 -21.30 -4.68 -12.52
CA PHE A 282 -20.82 -3.32 -12.61
C PHE A 282 -19.87 -3.13 -13.79
N ALA A 283 -18.86 -3.99 -13.93
CA ALA A 283 -17.90 -3.90 -15.02
C ALA A 283 -18.57 -4.09 -16.39
N PHE A 284 -19.44 -5.09 -16.51
CA PHE A 284 -20.18 -5.37 -17.74
C PHE A 284 -21.10 -4.20 -18.13
N LEU A 285 -21.96 -3.74 -17.21
CA LEU A 285 -22.89 -2.64 -17.46
C LEU A 285 -22.15 -1.34 -17.78
N SER A 286 -21.04 -1.07 -17.08
CA SER A 286 -20.21 0.10 -17.36
C SER A 286 -19.67 0.10 -18.78
N VAL A 287 -19.13 -1.04 -19.25
CA VAL A 287 -18.66 -1.17 -20.63
C VAL A 287 -19.82 -1.05 -21.61
N ALA A 288 -20.94 -1.75 -21.36
CA ALA A 288 -22.09 -1.71 -22.25
C ALA A 288 -22.67 -0.29 -22.42
N ILE A 289 -22.86 0.44 -21.31
CA ILE A 289 -23.42 1.79 -21.32
C ILE A 289 -22.45 2.77 -21.98
N THR A 290 -21.17 2.76 -21.58
CA THR A 290 -20.17 3.69 -22.16
C THR A 290 -19.91 3.41 -23.63
N PHE A 291 -19.91 2.14 -24.05
CA PHE A 291 -19.82 1.74 -25.46
C PHE A 291 -21.03 2.22 -26.25
N ALA A 292 -22.25 1.95 -25.76
CA ALA A 292 -23.48 2.35 -26.45
C ALA A 292 -23.55 3.87 -26.64
N ILE A 293 -23.31 4.64 -25.58
CA ILE A 293 -23.31 6.11 -25.65
C ILE A 293 -22.16 6.61 -26.54
N GLY A 294 -20.95 6.07 -26.35
CA GLY A 294 -19.76 6.51 -27.08
C GLY A 294 -19.87 6.26 -28.57
N VAL A 295 -20.30 5.07 -28.98
CA VAL A 295 -20.51 4.73 -30.39
C VAL A 295 -21.62 5.57 -31.00
N LEU A 296 -22.75 5.73 -30.30
CA LEU A 296 -23.86 6.55 -30.78
C LEU A 296 -23.43 7.99 -31.04
N LEU A 297 -22.76 8.62 -30.07
CA LEU A 297 -22.25 9.98 -30.20
C LEU A 297 -21.18 10.09 -31.28
N ALA A 298 -20.29 9.09 -31.40
CA ALA A 298 -19.27 9.06 -32.45
C ALA A 298 -19.91 9.02 -33.84
N SER A 299 -20.94 8.19 -34.05
CA SER A 299 -21.69 8.13 -35.31
C SER A 299 -22.40 9.44 -35.61
N LEU A 300 -23.06 10.06 -34.62
CA LEU A 300 -23.72 11.36 -34.78
C LEU A 300 -22.75 12.48 -35.15
N LEU A 301 -21.59 12.53 -34.50
CA LEU A 301 -20.56 13.57 -34.75
C LEU A 301 -19.86 13.43 -36.11
N GLN A 302 -20.00 12.29 -36.77
CA GLN A 302 -19.50 12.07 -38.13
C GLN A 302 -20.54 12.36 -39.21
N TRP A 303 -21.81 12.53 -38.83
CA TRP A 303 -22.86 12.77 -39.79
C TRP A 303 -22.63 14.10 -40.52
N LYS A 304 -22.46 14.03 -41.85
CA LYS A 304 -22.15 15.20 -42.72
C LYS A 304 -23.20 16.31 -42.61
N ALA A 305 -24.45 15.98 -42.27
CA ALA A 305 -25.54 16.95 -42.09
C ALA A 305 -25.46 17.75 -40.77
N LEU A 306 -24.70 17.29 -39.77
CA LEU A 306 -24.62 17.93 -38.47
C LEU A 306 -23.78 19.22 -38.52
N ARG A 307 -24.45 20.37 -38.49
CA ARG A 307 -23.80 21.68 -38.37
C ARG A 307 -23.19 21.85 -36.97
N GLY A 308 -22.03 22.49 -36.87
CA GLY A 308 -21.38 22.76 -35.58
C GLY A 308 -20.69 21.55 -34.92
N ARG A 309 -20.44 20.46 -35.66
CA ARG A 309 -19.81 19.22 -35.17
C ARG A 309 -18.54 19.42 -34.32
N ALA A 310 -17.73 20.43 -34.62
CA ALA A 310 -16.52 20.74 -33.86
C ALA A 310 -16.83 21.19 -32.43
N ILE A 311 -17.86 22.02 -32.25
CA ILE A 311 -18.27 22.52 -30.93
C ILE A 311 -18.82 21.36 -30.10
N TYR A 312 -19.74 20.57 -30.66
CA TYR A 312 -20.29 19.39 -29.97
C TYR A 312 -19.18 18.42 -29.55
N ARG A 313 -18.22 18.13 -30.44
CA ARG A 313 -17.08 17.26 -30.12
C ARG A 313 -16.27 17.79 -28.94
N THR A 314 -15.94 19.08 -28.93
CA THR A 314 -15.16 19.69 -27.84
C THR A 314 -15.91 19.61 -26.51
N LEU A 315 -17.21 19.93 -26.49
CA LEU A 315 -18.02 19.89 -25.27
C LEU A 315 -18.17 18.46 -24.71
N LEU A 316 -18.38 17.47 -25.60
CA LEU A 316 -18.59 16.07 -25.21
C LEU A 316 -17.31 15.35 -24.74
N ILE A 317 -16.12 15.89 -25.05
CA ILE A 317 -14.84 15.35 -24.55
C ILE A 317 -14.49 15.90 -23.15
N LEU A 318 -15.08 17.03 -22.76
CA LEU A 318 -14.76 17.74 -21.53
C LEU A 318 -14.78 16.86 -20.25
N PRO A 319 -15.73 15.92 -20.06
CA PRO A 319 -15.73 15.05 -18.88
C PRO A 319 -14.46 14.23 -18.70
N TYR A 320 -13.80 13.85 -19.80
CA TYR A 320 -12.56 13.06 -19.78
C TYR A 320 -11.30 13.94 -19.73
N ALA A 321 -11.41 15.23 -20.06
CA ALA A 321 -10.30 16.17 -20.00
C ALA A 321 -9.95 16.58 -18.55
N ILE A 322 -10.93 16.50 -17.64
CA ILE A 322 -10.78 16.87 -16.23
C ILE A 322 -10.31 15.64 -15.43
N PRO A 323 -9.34 15.78 -14.50
CA PRO A 323 -8.95 14.67 -13.62
C PRO A 323 -10.13 14.11 -12.83
N ALA A 324 -10.40 12.81 -12.97
CA ALA A 324 -11.65 12.17 -12.52
C ALA A 324 -12.00 12.38 -11.04
N PHE A 325 -11.02 12.57 -10.15
CA PHE A 325 -11.30 12.74 -8.72
C PHE A 325 -12.16 13.98 -8.41
N ILE A 326 -12.01 15.07 -9.18
CA ILE A 326 -12.79 16.31 -9.00
C ILE A 326 -14.27 16.06 -9.31
N PRO A 327 -14.67 15.64 -10.52
CA PRO A 327 -16.07 15.40 -10.83
C PRO A 327 -16.69 14.30 -9.96
N ILE A 328 -15.95 13.26 -9.55
CA ILE A 328 -16.49 12.25 -8.62
C ILE A 328 -16.94 12.89 -7.29
N LEU A 329 -16.11 13.76 -6.71
CA LEU A 329 -16.46 14.45 -5.47
C LEU A 329 -17.57 15.48 -5.65
N VAL A 330 -17.63 16.15 -6.81
CA VAL A 330 -18.73 17.05 -7.16
C VAL A 330 -20.05 16.25 -7.26
N PHE A 331 -20.06 15.13 -8.00
CA PHE A 331 -21.24 14.26 -8.08
C PHE A 331 -21.65 13.73 -6.71
N ARG A 332 -20.71 13.39 -5.83
CA ARG A 332 -21.03 13.01 -4.45
C ARG A 332 -21.81 14.11 -3.71
N GLY A 333 -21.47 15.38 -3.92
CA GLY A 333 -22.22 16.52 -3.40
C GLY A 333 -23.59 16.69 -4.08
N LEU A 334 -23.64 16.60 -5.41
CA LEU A 334 -24.87 16.76 -6.20
C LEU A 334 -25.93 15.70 -5.89
N PHE A 335 -25.50 14.46 -5.66
CA PHE A 335 -26.36 13.33 -5.29
C PHE A 335 -26.68 13.27 -3.79
N ASN A 336 -26.25 14.25 -2.99
CA ASN A 336 -26.53 14.24 -1.56
C ASN A 336 -28.05 14.19 -1.29
N GLU A 337 -28.46 13.32 -0.38
CA GLU A 337 -29.89 13.05 -0.14
C GLU A 337 -30.64 14.24 0.49
N GLY A 338 -29.96 15.05 1.31
CA GLY A 338 -30.58 16.14 2.07
C GLY A 338 -30.41 17.54 1.47
N TYR A 339 -29.32 17.80 0.75
CA TYR A 339 -29.03 19.13 0.19
C TYR A 339 -28.52 19.10 -1.26
N GLY A 340 -28.49 17.93 -1.91
CA GLY A 340 -27.97 17.80 -3.27
C GLY A 340 -28.92 18.38 -4.31
N GLU A 341 -28.37 19.16 -5.25
CA GLU A 341 -29.16 19.82 -6.31
C GLU A 341 -29.95 18.83 -7.17
N ILE A 342 -29.44 17.60 -7.38
CA ILE A 342 -30.18 16.57 -8.12
C ILE A 342 -31.49 16.23 -7.42
N ASN A 343 -31.47 16.07 -6.09
CA ASN A 343 -32.70 15.81 -5.33
C ASN A 343 -33.61 17.02 -5.25
N VAL A 344 -33.07 18.25 -5.18
CA VAL A 344 -33.87 19.47 -5.25
C VAL A 344 -34.66 19.53 -6.55
N VAL A 345 -34.00 19.33 -7.70
CA VAL A 345 -34.66 19.33 -9.01
C VAL A 345 -35.67 18.19 -9.15
N LEU A 346 -35.31 16.97 -8.74
CA LEU A 346 -36.24 15.83 -8.81
C LEU A 346 -37.46 16.00 -7.91
N SER A 347 -37.30 16.61 -6.73
CA SER A 347 -38.40 16.90 -5.82
C SER A 347 -39.32 17.97 -6.39
N GLN A 348 -38.78 19.00 -7.06
CA GLN A 348 -39.58 20.08 -7.65
C GLN A 348 -40.33 19.63 -8.90
N LEU A 349 -39.70 18.82 -9.76
CA LEU A 349 -40.29 18.38 -11.02
C LEU A 349 -41.22 17.16 -10.86
N PHE A 350 -40.88 16.25 -9.96
CA PHE A 350 -41.54 14.94 -9.87
C PHE A 350 -42.02 14.58 -8.45
N GLY A 351 -41.76 15.42 -7.44
CA GLY A 351 -42.16 15.14 -6.06
C GLY A 351 -41.39 13.99 -5.38
N ILE A 352 -40.24 13.57 -5.93
CA ILE A 352 -39.44 12.46 -5.40
C ILE A 352 -38.10 12.93 -4.84
N ALA A 353 -37.62 12.27 -3.78
CA ALA A 353 -36.29 12.47 -3.22
C ALA A 353 -35.58 11.10 -3.08
N PRO A 354 -34.92 10.61 -4.15
CA PRO A 354 -34.26 9.31 -4.12
C PRO A 354 -33.14 9.25 -3.08
N LYS A 355 -33.03 8.09 -2.42
CA LYS A 355 -32.01 7.83 -1.40
C LYS A 355 -30.75 7.22 -2.02
N TRP A 356 -29.99 8.05 -2.72
CA TRP A 356 -28.81 7.63 -3.51
C TRP A 356 -27.68 6.94 -2.73
N PHE A 357 -27.56 7.18 -1.43
CA PHE A 357 -26.51 6.61 -0.57
C PHE A 357 -27.04 5.57 0.42
N THR A 358 -28.33 5.64 0.74
CA THR A 358 -28.97 4.74 1.71
C THR A 358 -29.59 3.52 1.03
N ASP A 359 -30.20 3.66 -0.15
CA ASP A 359 -30.78 2.54 -0.88
C ASP A 359 -29.71 1.83 -1.74
N PRO A 360 -29.50 0.50 -1.58
CA PRO A 360 -28.47 -0.22 -2.32
C PRO A 360 -28.61 -0.19 -3.84
N TRP A 361 -29.84 -0.19 -4.37
CA TRP A 361 -30.06 -0.21 -5.83
C TRP A 361 -29.86 1.18 -6.43
N LEU A 362 -30.32 2.23 -5.76
CA LEU A 362 -30.07 3.60 -6.16
C LEU A 362 -28.59 3.96 -6.07
N ALA A 363 -27.87 3.49 -5.05
CA ALA A 363 -26.42 3.67 -4.96
C ALA A 363 -25.67 3.03 -6.13
N ARG A 364 -26.08 1.82 -6.52
CA ARG A 364 -25.55 1.13 -7.72
C ARG A 364 -25.86 1.88 -9.01
N ALA A 365 -27.09 2.39 -9.16
CA ALA A 365 -27.49 3.19 -10.32
C ALA A 365 -26.68 4.49 -10.40
N MET A 366 -26.53 5.21 -9.28
CA MET A 366 -25.71 6.42 -9.19
C MET A 366 -24.27 6.17 -9.64
N ILE A 367 -23.64 5.10 -9.16
CA ILE A 367 -22.27 4.75 -9.56
C ILE A 367 -22.19 4.48 -11.07
N LEU A 368 -23.16 3.77 -11.65
CA LEU A 368 -23.21 3.53 -13.10
C LEU A 368 -23.40 4.82 -13.89
N ILE A 369 -24.23 5.76 -13.43
CA ILE A 369 -24.45 7.07 -14.07
C ILE A 369 -23.15 7.88 -14.07
N VAL A 370 -22.47 7.99 -12.92
CA VAL A 370 -21.21 8.74 -12.80
C VAL A 370 -20.13 8.08 -13.65
N ASN A 371 -20.04 6.75 -13.63
CA ASN A 371 -19.06 6.02 -14.45
C ASN A 371 -19.35 6.18 -15.95
N ALA A 372 -20.61 6.17 -16.36
CA ALA A 372 -21.01 6.42 -17.74
C ALA A 372 -20.57 7.81 -18.18
N TRP A 373 -20.81 8.84 -17.35
CA TRP A 373 -20.40 10.23 -17.62
C TRP A 373 -18.88 10.37 -17.78
N LEU A 374 -18.09 9.68 -16.94
CA LEU A 374 -16.63 9.69 -17.02
C LEU A 374 -16.09 8.87 -18.21
N GLY A 375 -16.75 7.77 -18.54
CA GLY A 375 -16.23 6.75 -19.46
C GLY A 375 -16.70 6.88 -20.91
N TYR A 376 -17.87 7.47 -21.18
CA TYR A 376 -18.38 7.60 -22.55
C TYR A 376 -17.44 8.38 -23.49
N PRO A 377 -16.72 9.44 -23.07
CA PRO A 377 -15.89 10.20 -24.01
C PRO A 377 -14.70 9.37 -24.52
N TYR A 378 -14.14 8.50 -23.68
CA TYR A 378 -13.10 7.54 -24.08
C TYR A 378 -13.62 6.63 -25.22
N MET A 379 -14.80 6.03 -25.04
CA MET A 379 -15.42 5.18 -26.06
C MET A 379 -15.78 5.96 -27.32
N MET A 380 -16.25 7.21 -27.17
CA MET A 380 -16.55 8.11 -28.28
C MET A 380 -15.32 8.43 -29.11
N ILE A 381 -14.19 8.78 -28.48
CA ILE A 381 -12.94 9.13 -29.17
C ILE A 381 -12.41 7.92 -29.96
N ILE A 382 -12.35 6.75 -29.32
CA ILE A 382 -11.84 5.53 -29.96
C ILE A 382 -12.76 5.11 -31.11
N SER A 383 -14.06 5.08 -30.89
CA SER A 383 -15.04 4.73 -31.92
C SER A 383 -15.00 5.70 -33.09
N SER A 384 -14.78 7.00 -32.83
CA SER A 384 -14.62 8.01 -33.88
C SER A 384 -13.39 7.76 -34.77
N GLY A 385 -12.32 7.17 -34.23
CA GLY A 385 -11.16 6.75 -35.03
C GLY A 385 -11.46 5.51 -35.87
N MET A 386 -12.12 4.51 -35.28
CA MET A 386 -12.47 3.27 -35.98
C MET A 386 -13.49 3.48 -37.10
N LEU A 387 -14.47 4.35 -36.87
CA LEU A 387 -15.48 4.68 -37.88
C LEU A 387 -14.88 5.34 -39.14
N GLN A 388 -13.74 6.06 -39.02
CA GLN A 388 -13.04 6.64 -40.18
C GLN A 388 -12.42 5.58 -41.08
N ALA A 389 -12.23 4.35 -40.60
CA ALA A 389 -11.71 3.25 -41.40
C ALA A 389 -12.81 2.57 -42.25
N VAL A 390 -14.09 2.87 -42.02
CA VAL A 390 -15.21 2.31 -42.79
C VAL A 390 -15.32 3.05 -44.13
N PRO A 391 -15.20 2.37 -45.28
CA PRO A 391 -15.26 3.01 -46.60
C PRO A 391 -16.63 3.66 -46.86
N ASP A 392 -16.63 4.88 -47.39
CA ASP A 392 -17.86 5.61 -47.77
C ASP A 392 -18.70 4.84 -48.82
N GLU A 393 -18.04 4.07 -49.69
CA GLU A 393 -18.67 3.20 -50.72
C GLU A 393 -19.71 2.24 -50.15
N LEU A 394 -19.51 1.73 -48.92
CA LEU A 394 -20.48 0.83 -48.28
C LEU A 394 -21.79 1.56 -47.96
N TYR A 395 -21.71 2.83 -47.56
CA TYR A 395 -22.89 3.64 -47.28
C TYR A 395 -23.62 4.03 -48.56
N GLU A 396 -22.88 4.32 -49.64
CA GLU A 396 -23.46 4.58 -50.97
C GLU A 396 -24.20 3.35 -51.51
N ALA A 397 -23.60 2.16 -51.42
CA ALA A 397 -24.25 0.91 -51.82
C ALA A 397 -25.57 0.68 -51.06
N THR A 398 -25.56 0.83 -49.74
CA THR A 398 -26.79 0.68 -48.94
C THR A 398 -27.83 1.77 -49.19
N ALA A 399 -27.42 2.97 -49.61
CA ALA A 399 -28.33 4.04 -49.99
C ALA A 399 -29.06 3.70 -51.31
N MET A 400 -28.39 3.04 -52.25
CA MET A 400 -29.01 2.52 -53.48
C MET A 400 -30.05 1.43 -53.17
N ASP A 401 -29.82 0.63 -52.12
CA ASP A 401 -30.76 -0.39 -51.62
C ASP A 401 -31.89 0.19 -50.73
N GLY A 402 -31.96 1.51 -50.57
CA GLY A 402 -33.01 2.18 -49.78
C GLY A 402 -32.85 2.02 -48.25
N ALA A 403 -31.65 1.65 -47.77
CA ALA A 403 -31.42 1.46 -46.35
C ALA A 403 -31.42 2.79 -45.56
N GLY A 404 -32.15 2.81 -44.44
CA GLY A 404 -32.17 3.96 -43.53
C GLY A 404 -30.98 3.99 -42.55
N PRO A 405 -30.85 5.08 -41.76
CA PRO A 405 -29.73 5.27 -40.82
C PRO A 405 -29.58 4.14 -39.79
N TRP A 406 -30.69 3.57 -39.31
CA TRP A 406 -30.67 2.46 -38.35
C TRP A 406 -30.16 1.16 -38.97
N THR A 407 -30.55 0.89 -40.22
CA THR A 407 -30.04 -0.26 -40.98
C THR A 407 -28.55 -0.09 -41.24
N ASN A 408 -28.12 1.10 -41.67
CA ASN A 408 -26.69 1.40 -41.88
C ASN A 408 -25.89 1.21 -40.59
N PHE A 409 -26.40 1.73 -39.46
CA PHE A 409 -25.74 1.59 -38.17
C PHE A 409 -25.58 0.12 -37.75
N THR A 410 -26.66 -0.68 -37.80
CA THR A 410 -26.67 -2.04 -37.27
C THR A 410 -26.07 -3.08 -38.22
N LYS A 411 -26.19 -2.88 -39.54
CA LYS A 411 -25.76 -3.86 -40.57
C LYS A 411 -24.43 -3.50 -41.24
N VAL A 412 -24.04 -2.24 -41.26
CA VAL A 412 -22.77 -1.80 -41.89
C VAL A 412 -21.80 -1.31 -40.83
N THR A 413 -22.15 -0.27 -40.09
CA THR A 413 -21.23 0.44 -39.20
C THR A 413 -20.76 -0.44 -38.04
N LEU A 414 -21.70 -0.94 -37.23
CA LEU A 414 -21.39 -1.69 -36.01
C LEU A 414 -20.61 -2.99 -36.30
N PRO A 415 -20.98 -3.82 -37.31
CA PRO A 415 -20.21 -5.02 -37.63
C PRO A 415 -18.78 -4.74 -38.11
N GLN A 416 -18.52 -3.59 -38.75
CA GLN A 416 -17.19 -3.22 -39.23
C GLN A 416 -16.29 -2.69 -38.11
N ILE A 417 -16.83 -1.89 -37.18
CA ILE A 417 -16.04 -1.32 -36.07
C ILE A 417 -15.89 -2.27 -34.88
N PHE A 418 -16.79 -3.25 -34.71
CA PHE A 418 -16.78 -4.11 -33.53
C PHE A 418 -15.53 -5.00 -33.43
N PRO A 419 -15.04 -5.68 -34.49
CA PRO A 419 -13.85 -6.53 -34.42
C PRO A 419 -12.59 -5.81 -33.89
N PRO A 420 -12.22 -4.59 -34.36
CA PRO A 420 -11.10 -3.85 -33.80
C PRO A 420 -11.38 -3.22 -32.43
N LEU A 421 -12.65 -2.96 -32.08
CA LEU A 421 -13.03 -2.43 -30.76
C LEU A 421 -13.06 -3.51 -29.66
N PHE A 422 -13.34 -4.77 -30.01
CA PHE A 422 -13.56 -5.84 -29.05
C PHE A 422 -12.40 -6.01 -28.03
N PRO A 423 -11.11 -5.98 -28.42
CA PRO A 423 -10.02 -6.02 -27.45
C PRO A 423 -10.03 -4.83 -26.48
N LEU A 424 -10.44 -3.64 -26.94
CA LEU A 424 -10.54 -2.43 -26.12
C LEU A 424 -11.71 -2.51 -25.13
N LEU A 425 -12.80 -3.19 -25.51
CA LEU A 425 -13.92 -3.49 -24.61
C LEU A 425 -13.49 -4.43 -23.47
N ILE A 426 -12.67 -5.44 -23.76
CA ILE A 426 -12.12 -6.33 -22.72
C ILE A 426 -11.18 -5.56 -21.79
N ALA A 427 -10.31 -4.70 -22.35
CA ALA A 427 -9.46 -3.83 -21.55
C ALA A 427 -10.27 -2.88 -20.66
N SER A 428 -11.36 -2.31 -21.18
CA SER A 428 -12.27 -1.47 -20.42
C SER A 428 -13.03 -2.25 -19.33
N PHE A 429 -13.40 -3.51 -19.60
CA PHE A 429 -13.97 -4.40 -18.58
C PHE A 429 -12.97 -4.63 -17.45
N ALA A 430 -11.72 -4.99 -17.77
CA ALA A 430 -10.66 -5.20 -16.78
C ALA A 430 -10.37 -3.95 -15.93
N PHE A 431 -10.41 -2.77 -16.55
CA PHE A 431 -10.31 -1.48 -15.86
C PHE A 431 -11.48 -1.27 -14.89
N ASN A 432 -12.72 -1.43 -15.36
CA ASN A 432 -13.91 -1.23 -14.52
C ASN A 432 -14.02 -2.25 -13.39
N PHE A 433 -13.57 -3.49 -13.61
CA PHE A 433 -13.52 -4.55 -12.61
C PHE A 433 -12.61 -4.21 -11.40
N ASN A 434 -11.69 -3.25 -11.58
CA ASN A 434 -10.78 -2.75 -10.55
C ASN A 434 -10.91 -1.24 -10.33
N ASN A 435 -12.07 -0.63 -10.60
CA ASN A 435 -12.28 0.82 -10.49
C ASN A 435 -12.43 1.27 -9.03
N PHE A 436 -11.33 1.16 -8.28
CA PHE A 436 -11.25 1.51 -6.87
C PHE A 436 -11.59 2.98 -6.62
N SER A 437 -11.04 3.89 -7.42
CA SER A 437 -11.14 5.34 -7.21
C SER A 437 -12.59 5.83 -7.25
N LEU A 438 -13.39 5.35 -8.21
CA LEU A 438 -14.81 5.72 -8.31
C LEU A 438 -15.56 5.35 -7.04
N ILE A 439 -15.45 4.09 -6.62
CA ILE A 439 -16.18 3.57 -5.46
C ILE A 439 -15.70 4.26 -4.19
N TYR A 440 -14.39 4.35 -4.00
CA TYR A 440 -13.80 4.92 -2.79
C TYR A 440 -14.19 6.38 -2.58
N LEU A 441 -14.16 7.19 -3.65
CA LEU A 441 -14.43 8.63 -3.57
C LEU A 441 -15.92 8.95 -3.56
N LEU A 442 -16.74 8.18 -4.29
CA LEU A 442 -18.18 8.42 -4.41
C LEU A 442 -18.95 7.88 -3.20
N THR A 443 -18.92 6.57 -2.96
CA THR A 443 -19.75 5.90 -1.93
C THR A 443 -18.95 5.34 -0.76
N GLY A 444 -17.65 5.13 -0.92
CA GLY A 444 -16.82 4.39 0.05
C GLY A 444 -17.23 2.91 0.21
N GLY A 445 -17.94 2.35 -0.77
CA GLY A 445 -18.49 0.99 -0.75
C GLY A 445 -19.89 0.87 -0.14
N LYS A 446 -20.42 1.95 0.45
CA LYS A 446 -21.72 1.98 1.15
C LYS A 446 -22.94 1.89 0.19
N PRO A 447 -24.15 1.58 0.70
CA PRO A 447 -24.50 1.24 2.08
C PRO A 447 -23.91 -0.10 2.54
N ASP A 448 -23.75 -0.29 3.84
CA ASP A 448 -23.13 -1.50 4.41
C ASP A 448 -24.02 -2.74 4.22
N ILE A 449 -23.40 -3.91 4.05
CA ILE A 449 -24.12 -5.19 3.98
C ILE A 449 -24.51 -5.60 5.40
N VAL A 450 -25.81 -5.50 5.71
CA VAL A 450 -26.36 -5.89 7.02
C VAL A 450 -26.01 -7.35 7.34
N GLY A 451 -25.53 -7.59 8.56
CA GLY A 451 -25.16 -8.92 9.05
C GLY A 451 -23.80 -9.44 8.55
N SER A 452 -23.01 -8.61 7.84
CA SER A 452 -21.64 -8.97 7.48
C SER A 452 -20.73 -8.91 8.70
N ALA A 453 -19.96 -9.98 8.93
CA ALA A 453 -18.93 -10.01 9.97
C ALA A 453 -17.70 -9.16 9.63
N THR A 454 -17.53 -8.79 8.36
CA THR A 454 -16.47 -7.88 7.90
C THR A 454 -17.05 -6.56 7.42
N VAL A 455 -16.21 -5.53 7.37
CA VAL A 455 -16.57 -4.21 6.81
C VAL A 455 -16.78 -4.35 5.30
N ALA A 456 -17.99 -4.72 4.90
CA ALA A 456 -18.44 -5.01 3.54
C ALA A 456 -19.65 -4.15 3.19
N GLY A 457 -19.69 -3.63 1.97
CA GLY A 457 -20.71 -2.73 1.49
C GLY A 457 -21.29 -3.17 0.15
N THR A 458 -22.52 -2.76 -0.10
CA THR A 458 -23.34 -3.23 -1.22
C THR A 458 -22.87 -2.72 -2.58
N THR A 459 -22.06 -1.65 -2.58
CA THR A 459 -21.47 -1.06 -3.78
C THR A 459 -19.97 -1.33 -3.92
N ASP A 460 -19.36 -2.01 -2.96
CA ASP A 460 -17.95 -2.38 -3.07
C ASP A 460 -17.67 -3.18 -4.32
N LEU A 461 -16.52 -2.92 -4.93
CA LEU A 461 -15.86 -3.89 -5.79
C LEU A 461 -14.89 -4.69 -4.93
N LEU A 462 -14.44 -5.84 -5.41
CA LEU A 462 -13.50 -6.66 -4.63
C LEU A 462 -12.24 -5.88 -4.24
N VAL A 463 -11.74 -5.00 -5.11
CA VAL A 463 -10.59 -4.12 -4.80
C VAL A 463 -10.87 -3.13 -3.66
N SER A 464 -12.06 -2.54 -3.58
CA SER A 464 -12.42 -1.60 -2.51
C SER A 464 -12.70 -2.33 -1.21
N TYR A 465 -13.34 -3.50 -1.28
CA TYR A 465 -13.54 -4.40 -0.15
C TYR A 465 -12.21 -4.81 0.49
N THR A 466 -11.26 -5.30 -0.32
CA THR A 466 -9.93 -5.71 0.18
C THR A 466 -9.14 -4.55 0.76
N PHE A 467 -9.25 -3.36 0.16
CA PHE A 467 -8.61 -2.17 0.68
C PHE A 467 -9.13 -1.81 2.07
N ARG A 468 -10.45 -1.88 2.29
CA ARG A 468 -11.02 -1.60 3.61
C ARG A 468 -10.61 -2.66 4.64
N MET A 469 -10.54 -3.93 4.26
CA MET A 469 -10.02 -4.98 5.16
C MET A 469 -8.54 -4.82 5.51
N ALA A 470 -7.72 -4.35 4.56
CA ALA A 470 -6.30 -4.15 4.80
C ALA A 470 -6.00 -2.88 5.62
N PHE A 471 -6.74 -1.81 5.41
CA PHE A 471 -6.35 -0.48 5.89
C PHE A 471 -7.38 0.25 6.78
N LYS A 472 -8.62 -0.24 6.86
CA LYS A 472 -9.68 0.39 7.70
C LYS A 472 -10.19 -0.52 8.80
N ASP A 473 -10.07 -1.84 8.63
CA ASP A 473 -10.37 -2.81 9.68
C ASP A 473 -9.27 -2.80 10.75
N SER A 474 -9.64 -2.99 12.02
CA SER A 474 -8.71 -2.93 13.17
C SER A 474 -7.64 -4.01 13.10
N SER A 475 -7.95 -5.15 12.48
CA SER A 475 -7.05 -6.29 12.30
C SER A 475 -6.05 -6.13 11.13
N ALA A 476 -6.30 -5.17 10.22
CA ALA A 476 -5.46 -4.85 9.06
C ALA A 476 -4.91 -6.08 8.32
N ARG A 477 -5.78 -6.91 7.73
CA ARG A 477 -5.44 -8.24 7.19
C ARG A 477 -4.75 -8.17 5.82
N PHE A 478 -3.49 -7.74 5.79
CA PHE A 478 -2.72 -7.56 4.55
C PHE A 478 -2.53 -8.87 3.74
N GLY A 479 -2.27 -10.00 4.41
CA GLY A 479 -2.13 -11.32 3.80
C GLY A 479 -3.40 -11.76 3.07
N PHE A 480 -4.54 -11.66 3.77
CA PHE A 480 -5.85 -11.96 3.18
C PHE A 480 -6.20 -11.03 2.02
N ALA A 481 -6.00 -9.71 2.18
CA ALA A 481 -6.25 -8.75 1.11
C ALA A 481 -5.38 -9.03 -0.12
N SER A 482 -4.12 -9.44 0.08
CA SER A 482 -3.21 -9.82 -1.01
C SER A 482 -3.62 -11.12 -1.69
N ALA A 483 -4.21 -12.07 -0.97
CA ALA A 483 -4.79 -13.29 -1.55
C ALA A 483 -5.97 -12.97 -2.47
N VAL A 484 -6.89 -12.10 -2.04
CA VAL A 484 -7.98 -11.63 -2.90
C VAL A 484 -7.44 -10.82 -4.09
N ALA A 485 -6.46 -9.95 -3.90
CA ALA A 485 -5.81 -9.22 -5.00
C ALA A 485 -5.14 -10.17 -6.02
N THR A 486 -4.55 -11.27 -5.54
CA THR A 486 -4.00 -12.32 -6.40
C THR A 486 -5.08 -13.03 -7.20
N LEU A 487 -6.23 -13.35 -6.59
CA LEU A 487 -7.38 -13.91 -7.30
C LEU A 487 -7.92 -12.95 -8.37
N LEU A 488 -8.03 -11.65 -8.04
CA LEU A 488 -8.41 -10.61 -9.00
C LEU A 488 -7.45 -10.55 -10.18
N PHE A 489 -6.15 -10.58 -9.91
CA PHE A 489 -5.13 -10.62 -10.94
C PHE A 489 -5.30 -11.85 -11.84
N ILE A 490 -5.54 -13.03 -11.28
CA ILE A 490 -5.76 -14.26 -12.07
C ILE A 490 -6.98 -14.09 -12.99
N VAL A 491 -8.10 -13.56 -12.48
CA VAL A 491 -9.30 -13.30 -13.30
C VAL A 491 -8.99 -12.36 -14.46
N VAL A 492 -8.34 -11.23 -14.19
CA VAL A 492 -7.98 -10.25 -15.23
C VAL A 492 -6.95 -10.82 -16.21
N ALA A 493 -5.98 -11.60 -15.73
CA ALA A 493 -4.96 -12.24 -16.56
C ALA A 493 -5.57 -13.28 -17.51
N ILE A 494 -6.57 -14.05 -17.07
CA ILE A 494 -7.31 -14.98 -17.92
C ILE A 494 -8.05 -14.21 -19.01
N LEU A 495 -8.72 -13.11 -18.67
CA LEU A 495 -9.42 -12.26 -19.65
C LEU A 495 -8.46 -11.64 -20.67
N ALA A 496 -7.32 -11.12 -20.21
CA ALA A 496 -6.27 -10.58 -21.10
C ALA A 496 -5.66 -11.67 -22.00
N TRP A 497 -5.46 -12.88 -21.48
CA TRP A 497 -4.96 -14.00 -22.27
C TRP A 497 -5.97 -14.43 -23.34
N GLN A 498 -7.26 -14.48 -23.00
CA GLN A 498 -8.33 -14.72 -23.97
C GLN A 498 -8.35 -13.64 -25.05
N GLN A 499 -8.30 -12.36 -24.67
CA GLN A 499 -8.19 -11.22 -25.58
C GLN A 499 -7.05 -11.41 -26.59
N LEU A 500 -5.84 -11.71 -26.12
CA LEU A 500 -4.67 -11.91 -26.98
C LEU A 500 -4.86 -13.08 -27.95
N ARG A 501 -5.51 -14.17 -27.51
CA ARG A 501 -5.82 -15.30 -28.39
C ARG A 501 -6.82 -14.93 -29.48
N PHE A 502 -7.85 -14.15 -29.15
CA PHE A 502 -8.83 -13.69 -30.15
C PHE A 502 -8.22 -12.71 -31.15
N SER A 503 -7.43 -11.73 -30.69
CA SER A 503 -6.77 -10.76 -31.58
C SER A 503 -5.83 -11.40 -32.59
N ARG A 504 -5.15 -12.50 -32.24
CA ARG A 504 -4.27 -13.24 -33.17
C ARG A 504 -5.01 -13.99 -34.28
N ARG A 505 -6.32 -14.23 -34.12
CA ARG A 505 -7.14 -14.96 -35.10
C ARG A 505 -7.78 -14.06 -36.16
N GLN A 506 -7.76 -12.74 -35.97
CA GLN A 506 -8.27 -11.80 -36.96
C GLN A 506 -7.17 -11.57 -38.03
N PRO A 507 -7.44 -11.87 -39.32
CA PRO A 507 -6.52 -11.51 -40.40
C PRO A 507 -6.28 -10.00 -40.38
N ALA A 508 -5.03 -9.56 -40.52
CA ALA A 508 -4.74 -8.15 -40.74
C ALA A 508 -5.58 -7.65 -41.93
N PRO A 509 -6.24 -6.48 -41.85
CA PRO A 509 -6.93 -5.93 -43.01
C PRO A 509 -5.93 -5.82 -44.15
N ALA A 510 -6.27 -6.41 -45.30
CA ALA A 510 -5.41 -6.43 -46.47
C ALA A 510 -4.98 -4.99 -46.77
N ALA A 511 -3.68 -4.71 -46.66
CA ALA A 511 -3.13 -3.44 -47.09
C ALA A 511 -3.51 -3.29 -48.56
N LYS A 512 -4.37 -2.32 -48.88
CA LYS A 512 -4.71 -2.00 -50.27
C LYS A 512 -3.39 -1.75 -51.00
N GLY A 513 -3.05 -2.67 -51.91
CA GLY A 513 -1.89 -2.54 -52.77
C GLY A 513 -2.00 -1.21 -53.50
N GLY A 514 -0.97 -0.37 -53.35
CA GLY A 514 -0.83 0.81 -54.19
C GLY A 514 -0.84 0.37 -55.64
N SER A 515 -1.89 0.76 -56.36
CA SER A 515 -1.92 0.66 -57.80
C SER A 515 -0.74 1.45 -58.34
N ARG A 516 0.24 0.75 -58.91
CA ARG A 516 1.13 1.34 -59.90
C ARG A 516 0.23 1.82 -61.05
N GLY A 517 0.16 3.12 -61.21
CA GLY A 517 -0.23 3.82 -62.43
C GLY A 517 0.92 4.70 -62.84
#